data_AF-A0A380EEG8-F1
#
_entry.id   AF-A0A380EEG8-F1
#
_cell.length_a   1.000
_cell.length_b   1.000
_cell.length_c   1.000
_cell.angle_alpha   90.00
_cell.angle_beta   90.00
_cell.angle_gamma   90.00
#
_symmetry.space_group_name_H-M   'P 1'
#
loop_
_entity.id
_entity.type
_entity.pdbx_description
1 polymer ?
#
loop_
_entity_poly.entity_id
_entity_poly.type
_entity_poly.pdbx_seq_one_letter_code
_entity_poly.pdbx_strand_id
1 'polypeptide(L)'
;MVRRPNKSARDKLKQLLSDLELESLRHRQISELSGGQLQRVLVARALMSESEVYFLDEPFVGIDFSSEKLIMTKIENLKQQGKLILIIHHDLSKAKQYFDRIILLNQTLRYFGDSEEAMSVTRLNETFMSSTDCSDPSQRSNITC
;
A
#
# COMPACT_ATOMS: atom_id res chain seq x y z
N MET A 1 11.81 -9.80 -27.47
CA MET A 1 12.46 -8.63 -28.11
C MET A 1 12.50 -7.48 -27.10
N VAL A 2 13.67 -7.16 -26.54
CA VAL A 2 13.81 -6.09 -25.53
C VAL A 2 13.78 -4.73 -26.24
N ARG A 3 12.70 -3.96 -26.07
CA ARG A 3 12.61 -2.59 -26.59
C ARG A 3 13.64 -1.72 -25.86
N ARG A 4 14.47 -0.99 -26.62
CA ARG A 4 15.36 0.01 -26.03
C ARG A 4 14.52 1.12 -25.39
N PRO A 5 14.81 1.55 -24.15
CA PRO A 5 14.08 2.63 -23.51
C PRO A 5 14.25 3.94 -24.31
N ASN A 6 13.12 4.64 -24.51
CA ASN A 6 13.11 5.96 -25.14
C ASN A 6 13.76 7.01 -24.20
N LYS A 7 14.02 8.22 -24.70
CA LYS A 7 14.65 9.29 -23.91
C LYS A 7 13.84 9.63 -22.64
N SER A 8 12.51 9.71 -22.77
CA SER A 8 11.60 9.98 -21.66
C SER A 8 11.69 8.93 -20.53
N ALA A 9 11.76 7.64 -20.87
CA ALA A 9 11.91 6.57 -19.89
C ALA A 9 13.24 6.64 -19.14
N ARG A 10 14.33 7.08 -19.79
CA ARG A 10 15.62 7.29 -19.11
C ARG A 10 15.57 8.45 -18.13
N ASP A 11 14.87 9.52 -18.49
CA ASP A 11 14.74 10.69 -17.62
C ASP A 11 13.86 10.37 -16.40
N LYS A 12 12.74 9.65 -16.61
CA LYS A 12 11.90 9.15 -15.51
C LYS A 12 12.67 8.18 -14.60
N LEU A 13 13.48 7.28 -15.18
CA LEU A 13 14.32 6.35 -14.42
C LEU A 13 15.34 7.10 -13.56
N LYS A 14 16.01 8.11 -14.11
CA LYS A 14 16.95 8.93 -13.33
C LYS A 14 16.25 9.62 -12.17
N GLN A 15 15.07 10.19 -12.40
CA GLN A 15 14.30 10.84 -11.35
C GLN A 15 13.90 9.84 -10.25
N LEU A 16 13.33 8.69 -10.61
CA LEU A 16 12.94 7.68 -9.62
C LEU A 16 14.11 7.09 -8.84
N LEU A 17 15.27 6.90 -9.49
CA LEU A 17 16.45 6.44 -8.76
C LEU A 17 16.84 7.46 -7.69
N SER A 18 16.72 8.76 -7.98
CA SER A 18 16.98 9.84 -7.02
C SER A 18 15.96 9.90 -5.92
N ASP A 19 14.67 9.82 -6.28
CA ASP A 19 13.56 9.86 -5.34
C ASP A 19 13.60 8.68 -4.35
N LEU A 20 14.26 7.57 -4.69
CA LEU A 20 14.32 6.34 -3.88
C LEU A 20 15.72 6.04 -3.33
N GLU A 21 16.67 6.95 -3.51
CA GLU A 21 18.08 6.80 -3.09
C GLU A 21 18.76 5.52 -3.66
N LEU A 22 18.44 5.19 -4.90
CA LEU A 22 18.89 3.97 -5.58
C LEU A 22 20.07 4.20 -6.54
N GLU A 23 20.61 5.41 -6.68
CA GLU A 23 21.74 5.69 -7.58
C GLU A 23 22.94 4.79 -7.34
N SER A 24 23.34 4.66 -6.07
CA SER A 24 24.51 3.89 -5.67
C SER A 24 24.33 2.38 -5.88
N LEU A 25 23.08 1.93 -6.07
CA LEU A 25 22.70 0.54 -6.22
C LEU A 25 22.48 0.14 -7.69
N ARG A 26 22.52 1.09 -8.63
CA ARG A 26 22.22 0.88 -10.06
C ARG A 26 23.01 -0.28 -10.70
N HIS A 27 24.25 -0.48 -10.28
CA HIS A 27 25.16 -1.47 -10.85
C HIS A 27 25.37 -2.70 -9.95
N ARG A 28 24.69 -2.76 -8.80
CA ARG A 28 24.79 -3.90 -7.88
C ARG A 28 23.89 -5.05 -8.31
N GLN A 29 24.25 -6.25 -7.92
CA GLN A 29 23.41 -7.42 -8.15
C GLN A 29 22.26 -7.44 -7.15
N ILE A 30 21.10 -7.99 -7.56
CA ILE A 30 19.91 -8.08 -6.71
C ILE A 30 20.21 -8.86 -5.40
N SER A 31 21.08 -9.87 -5.47
CA SER A 31 21.51 -10.67 -4.30
C SER A 31 22.33 -9.89 -3.27
N GLU A 32 22.83 -8.71 -3.62
CA GLU A 32 23.65 -7.85 -2.75
C GLU A 32 22.83 -6.76 -2.05
N LEU A 33 21.53 -6.67 -2.37
CA LEU A 33 20.62 -5.65 -1.81
C LEU A 33 20.07 -6.12 -0.46
N SER A 34 19.96 -5.18 0.49
CA SER A 34 19.18 -5.43 1.70
C SER A 34 17.69 -5.58 1.36
N GLY A 35 16.89 -6.15 2.26
CA GLY A 35 15.44 -6.30 2.05
C GLY A 35 14.75 -4.97 1.72
N GLY A 36 15.05 -3.91 2.47
CA GLY A 36 14.51 -2.57 2.21
C GLY A 36 15.00 -1.93 0.90
N GLN A 37 16.24 -2.21 0.48
CA GLN A 37 16.74 -1.77 -0.82
C GLN A 37 16.05 -2.50 -1.97
N LEU A 38 15.88 -3.83 -1.84
CA LEU A 38 15.13 -4.63 -2.78
C LEU A 38 13.69 -4.13 -2.91
N GLN A 39 13.05 -3.84 -1.78
CA GLN A 39 11.68 -3.30 -1.76
C GLN A 39 11.57 -1.97 -2.48
N ARG A 40 12.49 -1.03 -2.24
CA ARG A 40 12.57 0.24 -2.99
C ARG A 40 12.72 0.02 -4.50
N VAL A 41 13.55 -0.94 -4.92
CA VAL A 41 13.71 -1.30 -6.35
C VAL A 41 12.40 -1.86 -6.93
N LEU A 42 11.67 -2.69 -6.18
CA LEU A 42 10.38 -3.24 -6.62
C LEU A 42 9.32 -2.14 -6.79
N VAL A 43 9.25 -1.19 -5.84
CA VAL A 43 8.37 -0.01 -5.94
C VAL A 43 8.77 0.85 -7.14
N ALA A 44 10.07 1.13 -7.32
CA ALA A 44 10.57 1.88 -8.48
C ALA A 44 10.13 1.25 -9.80
N ARG A 45 10.25 -0.09 -9.89
CA ARG A 45 9.85 -0.86 -11.07
C ARG A 45 8.33 -0.73 -11.32
N ALA A 46 7.52 -0.80 -10.28
CA ALA A 46 6.07 -0.63 -10.41
C ALA A 46 5.73 0.77 -10.93
N LEU A 47 6.33 1.82 -10.35
CA LEU A 47 6.12 3.22 -10.74
C LEU A 47 6.65 3.56 -12.15
N MET A 48 7.62 2.79 -12.67
CA MET A 48 8.06 2.90 -14.06
C MET A 48 7.08 2.36 -15.08
N SER A 49 6.16 1.48 -14.67
CA SER A 49 5.10 1.05 -15.56
C SER A 49 4.17 2.22 -15.84
N GLU A 50 3.81 2.48 -17.11
CA GLU A 50 2.84 3.52 -17.49
C GLU A 50 1.39 2.99 -17.41
N SER A 51 1.12 2.17 -16.40
CA SER A 51 -0.14 1.47 -16.21
C SER A 51 -1.29 2.43 -15.90
N GLU A 52 -2.53 2.03 -16.17
CA GLU A 52 -3.73 2.77 -15.73
C GLU A 52 -4.10 2.43 -14.28
N VAL A 53 -3.77 1.21 -13.85
CA VAL A 53 -4.05 0.69 -12.52
C VAL A 53 -2.76 0.16 -11.90
N TYR A 54 -2.49 0.54 -10.65
CA TYR A 54 -1.36 0.06 -9.86
C TYR A 54 -1.87 -0.73 -8.66
N PHE A 55 -1.33 -1.93 -8.46
CA PHE A 55 -1.57 -2.75 -7.27
C PHE A 55 -0.25 -2.83 -6.50
N LEU A 56 -0.25 -2.35 -5.26
CA LEU A 56 0.92 -2.34 -4.40
C LEU A 56 0.58 -3.11 -3.12
N ASP A 57 1.25 -4.23 -2.91
CA ASP A 57 1.13 -5.03 -1.69
C ASP A 57 2.19 -4.58 -0.69
N GLU A 58 1.77 -3.92 0.38
CA GLU A 58 2.62 -3.42 1.47
C GLU A 58 3.91 -2.72 1.01
N PRO A 59 3.83 -1.71 0.11
CA PRO A 59 5.00 -1.15 -0.55
C PRO A 59 5.98 -0.43 0.40
N PHE A 60 5.57 -0.10 1.63
CA PHE A 60 6.36 0.67 2.59
C PHE A 60 7.14 -0.17 3.59
N VAL A 61 6.98 -1.49 3.59
CA VAL A 61 7.70 -2.37 4.51
C VAL A 61 9.22 -2.21 4.32
N GLY A 62 9.97 -2.10 5.41
CA GLY A 62 11.43 -1.97 5.34
C GLY A 62 11.97 -0.71 4.65
N ILE A 63 11.11 0.28 4.36
CA ILE A 63 11.50 1.58 3.81
C ILE A 63 11.56 2.61 4.96
N ASP A 64 12.54 3.51 4.92
CA ASP A 64 12.66 4.61 5.87
C ASP A 64 11.60 5.70 5.63
N PHE A 65 11.33 6.51 6.66
CA PHE A 65 10.28 7.53 6.63
C PHE A 65 10.48 8.62 5.55
N SER A 66 11.72 8.98 5.24
CA SER A 66 12.04 9.94 4.17
C SER A 66 11.66 9.39 2.80
N SER A 67 12.10 8.17 2.51
CA SER A 67 11.79 7.45 1.28
C SER A 67 10.28 7.17 1.14
N GLU A 68 9.59 6.82 2.24
CA GLU A 68 8.14 6.60 2.26
C GLU A 68 7.37 7.84 1.78
N LYS A 69 7.72 9.03 2.29
CA LYS A 69 7.10 10.30 1.86
C LYS A 69 7.33 10.62 0.38
N LEU A 70 8.52 10.31 -0.14
CA LEU A 70 8.86 10.52 -1.55
C LEU A 70 8.01 9.60 -2.45
N ILE A 71 7.88 8.32 -2.06
CA ILE A 71 7.00 7.36 -2.75
C ILE A 71 5.55 7.86 -2.74
N MET A 72 5.05 8.31 -1.59
CA MET A 72 3.68 8.85 -1.49
C MET A 72 3.47 10.08 -2.36
N THR A 73 4.45 10.98 -2.41
CA THR A 73 4.39 12.15 -3.31
C THR A 73 4.29 11.70 -4.77
N LYS A 74 4.96 10.61 -5.15
CA LYS A 74 4.87 10.06 -6.50
C LYS A 74 3.52 9.42 -6.79
N ILE A 75 2.98 8.66 -5.84
CA ILE A 75 1.64 8.08 -5.91
C ILE A 75 0.59 9.17 -6.08
N GLU A 76 0.69 10.27 -5.33
CA GLU A 76 -0.22 11.41 -5.44
C GLU A 76 -0.13 12.08 -6.83
N ASN A 77 1.08 12.23 -7.38
CA ASN A 77 1.24 12.72 -8.76
C ASN A 77 0.59 11.79 -9.80
N LEU A 78 0.68 10.47 -9.61
CA LEU A 78 0.01 9.51 -10.50
C LEU A 78 -1.51 9.58 -10.35
N LYS A 79 -2.02 9.72 -9.13
CA LYS A 79 -3.44 9.93 -8.86
C LYS A 79 -3.97 11.18 -9.56
N GLN A 80 -3.23 12.30 -9.51
CA GLN A 80 -3.58 13.54 -10.23
C GLN A 80 -3.59 13.37 -11.76
N GLN A 81 -2.86 12.39 -12.28
CA GLN A 81 -2.90 11.99 -13.70
C GLN A 81 -4.08 11.06 -14.03
N GLY A 82 -5.00 10.83 -13.09
CA GLY A 82 -6.18 9.97 -13.27
C GLY A 82 -5.87 8.48 -13.16
N LYS A 83 -4.72 8.10 -12.58
CA LYS A 83 -4.37 6.68 -12.37
C LYS A 83 -5.07 6.13 -11.14
N LEU A 84 -5.56 4.89 -11.23
CA LEU A 84 -6.11 4.16 -10.09
C LEU A 84 -4.99 3.44 -9.35
N ILE A 85 -4.93 3.58 -8.03
CA ILE A 85 -3.87 2.99 -7.21
C ILE A 85 -4.54 2.29 -6.04
N LEU A 86 -4.38 0.97 -5.97
CA LEU A 86 -4.83 0.15 -4.85
C LEU A 86 -3.61 -0.27 -4.03
N ILE A 87 -3.62 0.09 -2.76
CA ILE A 87 -2.52 -0.19 -1.83
C ILE A 87 -3.09 -1.05 -0.70
N ILE A 88 -2.45 -2.20 -0.48
CA ILE A 88 -2.71 -3.05 0.68
C ILE A 88 -1.80 -2.56 1.79
N HIS A 89 -2.40 -2.17 2.91
CA HIS A 89 -1.69 -1.66 4.06
C HIS A 89 -2.35 -2.07 5.37
N HIS A 90 -1.55 -2.50 6.35
CA HIS A 90 -2.01 -2.89 7.68
C HIS A 90 -1.82 -1.79 8.76
N ASP A 91 -1.02 -0.74 8.51
CA ASP A 91 -0.84 0.35 9.48
C ASP A 91 -1.95 1.41 9.33
N LEU A 92 -2.94 1.29 10.19
CA LEU A 92 -4.10 2.18 10.27
C LEU A 92 -3.73 3.62 10.68
N SER A 93 -2.60 3.81 11.38
CA SER A 93 -2.17 5.12 11.90
C SER A 93 -1.89 6.11 10.76
N LYS A 94 -1.39 5.59 9.64
CA LYS A 94 -1.02 6.36 8.45
C LYS A 94 -2.10 6.38 7.39
N ALA A 95 -3.03 5.42 7.43
CA ALA A 95 -4.04 5.22 6.41
C ALA A 95 -4.93 6.47 6.19
N LYS A 96 -5.29 7.18 7.26
CA LYS A 96 -6.09 8.43 7.16
C LYS A 96 -5.38 9.53 6.36
N GLN A 97 -4.06 9.63 6.49
CA GLN A 97 -3.29 10.69 5.83
C GLN A 97 -3.04 10.39 4.35
N TYR A 98 -2.96 9.11 4.00
CA TYR A 98 -2.41 8.69 2.70
C TYR A 98 -3.46 8.26 1.68
N PHE A 99 -4.65 7.86 2.13
CA PHE A 99 -5.66 7.28 1.24
C PHE A 99 -6.93 8.12 1.24
N ASP A 100 -7.49 8.34 0.04
CA ASP A 100 -8.78 9.02 -0.10
C ASP A 100 -9.95 8.11 0.30
N ARG A 101 -9.82 6.80 0.00
CA ARG A 101 -10.82 5.79 0.31
C ARG A 101 -10.17 4.55 0.89
N ILE A 102 -10.87 3.90 1.82
CA ILE A 102 -10.38 2.72 2.52
C ILE A 102 -11.41 1.60 2.42
N ILE A 103 -10.91 0.38 2.17
CA ILE A 103 -11.67 -0.86 2.30
C ILE A 103 -11.25 -1.52 3.60
N LEU A 104 -12.20 -1.76 4.50
CA LEU A 104 -11.98 -2.57 5.71
C LEU A 104 -12.39 -4.02 5.43
N LEU A 105 -11.46 -4.94 5.64
CA LEU A 105 -11.65 -6.37 5.41
C LEU A 105 -11.43 -7.15 6.71
N ASN A 106 -12.41 -7.98 7.08
CA ASN A 106 -12.26 -9.03 8.07
C ASN A 106 -13.10 -10.24 7.63
N GLN A 107 -12.45 -11.20 6.94
CA GLN A 107 -13.05 -12.33 6.21
C GLN A 107 -14.03 -11.95 5.08
N THR A 108 -14.75 -10.85 5.26
CA THR A 108 -15.70 -10.22 4.36
C THR A 108 -15.44 -8.71 4.32
N LEU A 109 -15.97 -8.03 3.31
CA LEU A 109 -15.95 -6.58 3.23
C LEU A 109 -16.84 -6.02 4.36
N ARG A 110 -16.22 -5.26 5.28
CA ARG A 110 -16.91 -4.61 6.39
C ARG A 110 -17.28 -3.17 6.07
N TYR A 111 -16.43 -2.49 5.33
CA TYR A 111 -16.65 -1.09 4.93
C TYR A 111 -15.90 -0.75 3.65
N PHE A 112 -16.46 0.16 2.86
CA PHE A 112 -15.78 0.85 1.77
C PHE A 112 -16.31 2.28 1.68
N GLY A 113 -15.41 3.25 1.72
CA GLY A 113 -15.79 4.66 1.66
C GLY A 113 -14.64 5.58 2.02
N ASP A 114 -14.98 6.73 2.58
CA ASP A 114 -14.03 7.77 2.96
C ASP A 114 -13.07 7.30 4.06
N SER A 115 -11.82 7.75 4.00
CA SER A 115 -10.81 7.35 4.97
C SER A 115 -11.09 7.86 6.38
N GLU A 116 -11.76 8.99 6.54
CA GLU A 116 -12.15 9.52 7.85
C GLU A 116 -13.20 8.65 8.54
N GLU A 117 -14.23 8.23 7.80
CA GLU A 117 -15.26 7.34 8.35
C GLU A 117 -14.70 5.93 8.58
N ALA A 118 -13.89 5.40 7.66
CA ALA A 118 -13.23 4.10 7.82
C ALA A 118 -12.37 4.03 9.08
N MET A 119 -11.68 5.12 9.43
CA MET A 119 -10.81 5.19 10.60
C MET A 119 -11.55 5.58 11.89
N SER A 120 -12.88 5.65 11.87
CA SER A 120 -13.66 5.87 13.10
C SER A 120 -13.54 4.68 14.06
N VAL A 121 -13.49 4.97 15.36
CA VAL A 121 -13.37 3.94 16.41
C VAL A 121 -14.47 2.88 16.28
N THR A 122 -15.69 3.29 15.95
CA THR A 122 -16.82 2.39 15.72
C THR A 122 -16.52 1.37 14.62
N ARG A 123 -16.10 1.82 13.43
CA ARG A 123 -15.81 0.94 12.27
C ARG A 123 -14.62 0.03 12.53
N LEU A 124 -13.58 0.54 13.17
CA LEU A 124 -12.40 -0.23 13.53
C LEU A 124 -12.74 -1.33 14.54
N ASN A 125 -13.56 -1.02 15.56
CA ASN A 125 -14.01 -2.01 16.54
C ASN A 125 -14.91 -3.08 15.90
N GLU A 126 -15.87 -2.67 15.07
CA GLU A 126 -16.74 -3.59 14.31
C GLU A 126 -15.94 -4.51 13.38
N THR A 127 -14.82 -4.03 12.84
CA THR A 127 -14.00 -4.79 11.89
C THR A 127 -13.00 -5.70 12.60
N PHE A 128 -12.25 -5.21 13.58
CA PHE A 128 -11.07 -5.91 14.12
C PHE A 128 -11.20 -6.37 15.58
N MET A 129 -12.09 -5.77 16.38
CA MET A 129 -12.22 -6.07 17.82
C MET A 129 -13.46 -6.89 18.17
N SER A 130 -14.29 -7.24 17.19
CA SER A 130 -15.40 -8.16 17.38
C SER A 130 -14.92 -9.61 17.52
N SER A 131 -14.08 -9.88 18.51
CA SER A 131 -13.94 -11.20 19.13
C SER A 131 -14.98 -11.31 20.24
N THR A 132 -16.23 -11.48 19.83
CA THR A 132 -17.23 -12.24 20.58
C THR A 132 -18.15 -12.85 19.54
N ASP A 133 -17.92 -14.13 19.30
CA ASP A 133 -18.92 -15.03 18.75
C ASP A 133 -20.21 -14.86 19.55
N CYS A 134 -21.20 -14.17 18.98
CA CYS A 134 -22.56 -14.18 19.46
C CYS A 134 -23.50 -14.12 18.26
N SER A 135 -23.32 -15.06 17.35
CA SER A 135 -24.26 -15.33 16.26
C SER A 135 -24.50 -16.84 16.14
N ASP A 136 -24.90 -17.46 17.26
CA ASP A 136 -25.68 -18.69 17.22
C ASP A 136 -26.87 -18.60 18.21
N PRO A 137 -28.09 -18.34 17.72
CA PRO A 137 -29.30 -18.36 18.56
C PRO A 137 -29.71 -19.78 19.01
N SER A 138 -29.04 -20.84 18.57
CA SER A 138 -29.50 -22.23 18.75
C SER A 138 -29.02 -22.96 20.02
N GLN A 139 -28.21 -22.33 20.89
CA GLN A 139 -27.78 -22.93 22.17
C GLN A 139 -28.40 -22.30 23.43
N ARG A 140 -29.63 -21.76 23.33
CA ARG A 140 -30.46 -21.50 24.50
C ARG A 140 -31.21 -22.77 24.92
N SER A 141 -30.51 -23.75 25.47
CA SER A 141 -31.16 -24.76 26.30
C SER A 141 -30.25 -25.16 27.44
N ASN A 142 -30.76 -24.92 28.65
CA ASN A 142 -30.37 -25.52 29.92
C ASN A 142 -29.19 -24.88 30.66
N ILE A 143 -29.49 -23.81 31.40
CA ILE A 143 -29.03 -23.72 32.78
C ILE A 143 -30.22 -23.29 33.66
N THR A 144 -30.84 -24.30 34.27
CA THR A 144 -31.55 -24.19 35.55
C THR A 144 -30.66 -24.87 36.59
N CYS A 145 -30.18 -24.09 37.56
CA CYS A 145 -29.76 -24.40 38.93
C CYS A 145 -28.72 -23.36 39.36
#